data_AF-A0A917QPN4-F1
#
_entry.id   AF-A0A917QPN4-F1
#
_cell.length_a   1.000
_cell.length_b   1.000
_cell.length_c   1.000
_cell.angle_alpha   90.00
_cell.angle_beta   90.00
_cell.angle_gamma   90.00
#
_symmetry.space_group_name_H-M   'P 1'
#
loop_
_entity.id
_entity.type
_entity.pdbx_description
1 polymer ?
#
loop_
_entity_poly.entity_id
_entity_poly.type
_entity_poly.pdbx_seq_one_letter_code
_entity_poly.pdbx_strand_id
1 'polypeptide(L)'
;MPSEREHGTPARYDHGPDENDQPGKGCRCTSCTAASSRRRKCNRLAVLQGRGVRLVDAAPVREHLVWLLGQGMTPLAISRQAGVAHSLLTRLVHGRPGASKPMKRVLEANADAVLSVLPGTASMLRVPVVGAQRRVRGLMWQGWPRQVIAEHAQLAHQEVWRIATDDTSGKIAAGTARRVQIATSRLLTRDPIAAGIDPWRVELARKRAAAAGWVSLLAWDDIEDPGSGLDFGEKVAREQALAEDAEELIHGQGYTLQNAAERLGVSVSYLGDARLRTRKRAAEAVTA
;
A
#
# COMPACT_ATOMS: atom_id res chain seq x y z
N MET A 1 -36.04 1.26 -26.60
CA MET A 1 -36.55 2.57 -27.04
C MET A 1 -35.41 3.32 -27.72
N PRO A 2 -35.42 3.52 -29.05
CA PRO A 2 -34.45 4.38 -29.71
C PRO A 2 -34.65 5.80 -29.16
N SER A 3 -33.59 6.42 -28.68
CA SER A 3 -33.67 7.69 -27.96
C SER A 3 -34.15 8.80 -28.89
N GLU A 4 -35.30 9.42 -28.57
CA GLU A 4 -35.93 10.59 -29.22
C GLU A 4 -35.06 11.87 -29.14
N ARG A 5 -33.80 11.82 -29.58
CA ARG A 5 -32.96 13.00 -29.63
C ARG A 5 -33.13 13.68 -30.97
N GLU A 6 -33.76 14.84 -30.99
CA GLU A 6 -33.96 15.64 -32.20
C GLU A 6 -32.62 16.08 -32.83
N HIS A 7 -32.62 16.22 -34.16
CA HIS A 7 -31.50 16.83 -34.89
C HIS A 7 -31.32 18.30 -34.49
N GLY A 8 -30.14 18.86 -34.74
CA GLY A 8 -29.84 20.23 -34.36
C GLY A 8 -29.56 20.42 -32.86
N THR A 9 -29.40 19.33 -32.10
CA THR A 9 -29.04 19.38 -30.68
C THR A 9 -27.59 18.95 -30.45
N PRO A 10 -26.85 19.59 -29.52
CA PRO A 10 -25.53 19.12 -29.14
C PRO A 10 -25.53 17.72 -28.50
N ALA A 11 -26.65 17.33 -27.85
CA ALA A 11 -26.80 16.03 -27.22
C ALA A 11 -26.80 14.88 -28.24
N ARG A 12 -27.52 15.04 -29.37
CA ARG A 12 -27.49 14.07 -30.46
C ARG A 12 -26.12 13.98 -31.12
N TYR A 13 -25.41 15.11 -31.24
CA TYR A 13 -24.04 15.14 -31.76
C TYR A 13 -23.05 14.36 -30.87
N ASP A 14 -23.18 14.43 -29.55
CA ASP A 14 -22.24 13.79 -28.61
C ASP A 14 -22.58 12.31 -28.32
N HIS A 15 -23.87 11.96 -28.24
CA HIS A 15 -24.34 10.69 -27.68
C HIS A 15 -25.14 9.81 -28.65
N GLY A 16 -25.38 10.29 -29.87
CA GLY A 16 -26.20 9.58 -30.85
C GLY A 16 -27.70 9.67 -30.56
N PRO A 17 -28.55 9.05 -31.38
CA PRO A 17 -28.19 8.19 -32.50
C PRO A 17 -27.62 8.99 -33.69
N ASP A 18 -27.09 8.29 -34.69
CA ASP A 18 -26.44 8.92 -35.84
C ASP A 18 -27.45 9.61 -36.79
N GLU A 19 -27.03 9.94 -38.02
CA GLU A 19 -27.92 10.58 -38.99
C GLU A 19 -29.06 9.67 -39.48
N ASN A 20 -28.90 8.35 -39.37
CA ASN A 20 -29.87 7.34 -39.80
C ASN A 20 -30.54 6.65 -38.61
N ASP A 21 -30.61 7.33 -37.47
CA ASP A 21 -31.14 6.82 -36.20
C ASP A 21 -30.46 5.53 -35.70
N GLN A 22 -29.23 5.25 -36.14
CA GLN A 22 -28.50 4.08 -35.64
C GLN A 22 -27.93 4.35 -34.24
N PRO A 23 -28.13 3.44 -33.28
CA PRO A 23 -27.56 3.56 -31.95
C PRO A 23 -26.04 3.56 -31.94
N GLY A 24 -25.43 4.32 -31.03
CA GLY A 24 -24.00 4.23 -30.70
C GLY A 24 -23.19 5.44 -31.11
N LYS A 25 -23.15 5.79 -32.39
CA LYS A 25 -22.34 6.93 -32.88
C LYS A 25 -23.13 8.23 -32.83
N GLY A 26 -22.45 9.33 -32.48
CA GLY A 26 -23.05 10.67 -32.50
C GLY A 26 -23.39 11.14 -33.92
N CYS A 27 -24.50 11.85 -34.08
CA CYS A 27 -24.91 12.40 -35.37
C CYS A 27 -23.91 13.44 -35.90
N ARG A 28 -23.64 13.41 -37.21
CA ARG A 28 -22.70 14.30 -37.90
C ARG A 28 -23.34 15.19 -38.96
N CYS A 29 -24.66 15.13 -39.11
CA CYS A 29 -25.39 16.01 -40.03
C CYS A 29 -25.08 17.49 -39.75
N THR A 30 -25.30 18.32 -40.76
CA THR A 30 -24.97 19.76 -40.73
C THR A 30 -25.62 20.48 -39.55
N SER A 31 -26.89 20.20 -39.24
CA SER A 31 -27.60 20.84 -38.12
C SER A 31 -27.01 20.46 -36.76
N CYS A 32 -26.71 19.18 -36.51
CA CYS A 32 -26.08 18.70 -35.28
C CYS A 32 -24.64 19.25 -35.10
N THR A 33 -23.87 19.28 -36.18
CA THR A 33 -22.50 19.83 -36.18
C THR A 33 -22.51 21.35 -35.95
N ALA A 34 -23.45 22.08 -36.56
CA ALA A 34 -23.64 23.50 -36.34
C ALA A 34 -24.04 23.82 -34.89
N ALA A 35 -24.95 23.04 -34.31
CA ALA A 35 -25.37 23.18 -32.92
C ALA A 35 -24.22 22.97 -31.92
N SER A 36 -23.40 21.92 -32.13
CA SER A 36 -22.21 21.67 -31.32
C SER A 36 -21.18 22.81 -31.46
N SER A 37 -20.97 23.32 -32.68
CA SER A 37 -20.06 24.44 -32.95
C SER A 37 -20.54 25.73 -32.29
N ARG A 38 -21.84 26.02 -32.34
CA ARG A 38 -22.47 27.16 -31.65
C ARG A 38 -22.28 27.03 -30.13
N ARG A 39 -22.58 25.86 -29.54
CA ARG A 39 -22.34 25.58 -28.11
C ARG A 39 -20.88 25.86 -27.72
N ARG A 40 -19.90 25.37 -28.51
CA ARG A 40 -18.47 25.60 -28.26
C ARG A 40 -18.09 27.09 -28.33
N LYS A 41 -18.60 27.83 -29.34
CA LYS A 41 -18.37 29.28 -29.47
C LYS A 41 -19.01 30.06 -28.31
N CYS A 42 -20.25 29.77 -27.95
CA CYS A 42 -20.94 30.39 -26.82
C CYS A 42 -20.22 30.12 -25.50
N ASN A 43 -19.76 28.89 -25.25
CA ASN A 43 -18.99 28.58 -24.04
C ASN A 43 -17.63 29.31 -24.03
N ARG A 44 -16.94 29.42 -25.17
CA ARG A 44 -15.69 30.18 -25.28
C ARG A 44 -15.90 31.66 -24.94
N LEU A 45 -16.95 32.28 -25.48
CA LEU A 45 -17.31 33.67 -25.17
C LEU A 45 -17.71 33.83 -23.69
N ALA A 46 -18.47 32.88 -23.15
CA ALA A 46 -18.85 32.90 -21.73
C ALA A 46 -17.62 32.81 -20.81
N VAL A 47 -16.63 31.97 -21.11
CA VAL A 47 -15.37 31.86 -20.34
C VAL A 47 -14.58 33.16 -20.39
N LEU A 48 -14.44 33.79 -21.57
CA LEU A 48 -13.76 35.09 -21.71
C LEU A 48 -14.43 36.21 -20.91
N GLN A 49 -15.74 36.09 -20.70
CA GLN A 49 -16.55 37.04 -19.95
C GLN A 49 -16.78 36.62 -18.48
N GLY A 50 -16.02 35.63 -17.98
CA GLY A 50 -16.07 35.17 -16.59
C GLY A 50 -17.34 34.42 -16.18
N ARG A 51 -18.24 34.12 -17.11
CA ARG A 51 -19.56 33.49 -16.88
C ARG A 51 -19.67 32.06 -17.42
N GLY A 52 -18.58 31.55 -18.00
CA GLY A 52 -18.54 30.24 -18.64
C GLY A 52 -17.85 29.19 -17.79
N VAL A 53 -18.07 27.93 -18.14
CA VAL A 53 -17.49 26.80 -17.44
C VAL A 53 -16.01 26.68 -17.80
N ARG A 54 -15.14 26.99 -16.83
CA ARG A 54 -13.68 26.89 -16.98
C ARG A 54 -13.21 25.47 -16.64
N LEU A 55 -12.45 24.89 -17.57
CA LEU A 55 -11.74 23.64 -17.34
C LEU A 55 -10.27 23.98 -17.07
N VAL A 56 -9.65 23.36 -16.07
CA VAL A 56 -8.24 23.54 -15.71
C VAL A 56 -7.47 22.22 -15.90
N ASP A 57 -6.15 22.28 -15.83
CA ASP A 57 -5.32 21.07 -15.85
C ASP A 57 -5.62 20.22 -14.61
N ALA A 58 -5.77 18.92 -14.83
CA ALA A 58 -6.00 17.94 -13.78
C ALA A 58 -4.70 17.45 -13.13
N ALA A 59 -3.52 17.81 -13.64
CA ALA A 59 -2.24 17.37 -13.06
C ALA A 59 -2.05 17.74 -11.58
N PRO A 60 -2.24 19.01 -11.15
CA PRO A 60 -2.08 19.37 -9.74
C PRO A 60 -3.09 18.65 -8.83
N VAL A 61 -4.31 18.44 -9.34
CA VAL A 61 -5.37 17.73 -8.61
C VAL A 61 -5.01 16.26 -8.41
N ARG A 62 -4.41 15.61 -9.42
CA ARG A 62 -3.94 14.22 -9.31
C ARG A 62 -2.80 14.09 -8.31
N GLU A 63 -1.82 14.99 -8.37
CA GLU A 63 -0.68 15.00 -7.44
C GLU A 63 -1.17 15.14 -5.99
N HIS A 64 -2.08 16.09 -5.75
CA HIS A 64 -2.70 16.28 -4.44
C HIS A 64 -3.52 15.05 -4.01
N LEU A 65 -4.27 14.44 -4.92
CA LEU A 65 -5.04 13.24 -4.61
C LEU A 65 -4.12 12.06 -4.23
N VAL A 66 -3.04 11.84 -4.98
CA VAL A 66 -2.02 10.82 -4.63
C VAL A 66 -1.40 11.13 -3.27
N TRP A 67 -1.11 12.40 -2.99
CA TRP A 67 -0.61 12.82 -1.68
C TRP A 67 -1.62 12.52 -0.55
N LEU A 68 -2.91 12.86 -0.70
CA LEU A 68 -3.98 12.57 0.26
C LEU A 68 -4.18 11.07 0.49
N LEU A 69 -4.12 10.27 -0.58
CA LEU A 69 -4.14 8.81 -0.49
C LEU A 69 -2.90 8.30 0.27
N GLY A 70 -1.73 8.89 0.02
CA GLY A 70 -0.50 8.64 0.78
C GLY A 70 -0.63 8.97 2.27
N GLN A 71 -1.47 9.96 2.63
CA GLN A 71 -1.84 10.29 4.01
C GLN A 71 -2.92 9.35 4.61
N GLY A 72 -3.35 8.32 3.88
CA GLY A 72 -4.31 7.32 4.38
C GLY A 72 -5.78 7.71 4.26
N MET A 73 -6.11 8.77 3.50
CA MET A 73 -7.50 9.05 3.16
C MET A 73 -8.00 8.08 2.09
N THR A 74 -9.28 7.71 2.15
CA THR A 74 -9.92 6.91 1.10
C THR A 74 -10.51 7.83 0.01
N PRO A 75 -10.64 7.39 -1.25
CA PRO A 75 -11.33 8.16 -2.29
C PRO A 75 -12.75 8.59 -1.87
N LEU A 76 -13.45 7.75 -1.10
CA LEU A 76 -14.78 8.08 -0.56
C LEU A 76 -14.73 9.21 0.48
N ALA A 77 -13.73 9.22 1.36
CA ALA A 77 -13.54 10.29 2.34
C ALA A 77 -13.19 11.62 1.66
N ILE A 78 -12.27 11.58 0.69
CA ILE A 78 -11.89 12.76 -0.12
C ILE A 78 -13.11 13.31 -0.87
N SER A 79 -13.92 12.43 -1.48
CA SER A 79 -15.15 12.80 -2.19
C SER A 79 -16.14 13.52 -1.29
N ARG A 80 -16.37 13.00 -0.07
CA ARG A 80 -17.26 13.62 0.91
C ARG A 80 -16.74 14.97 1.39
N GLN A 81 -15.45 15.08 1.67
CA GLN A 81 -14.85 16.30 2.17
C GLN A 81 -14.75 17.40 1.10
N ALA A 82 -14.47 17.03 -0.15
CA ALA A 82 -14.46 17.95 -1.29
C ALA A 82 -15.87 18.27 -1.82
N GLY A 83 -16.91 17.54 -1.42
CA GLY A 83 -18.25 17.70 -2.00
C GLY A 83 -18.32 17.36 -3.50
N VAL A 84 -17.43 16.49 -3.99
CA VAL A 84 -17.37 16.08 -5.41
C VAL A 84 -17.82 14.63 -5.59
N ALA A 85 -18.32 14.28 -6.78
CA ALA A 85 -18.73 12.91 -7.07
C ALA A 85 -17.54 11.92 -6.99
N HIS A 86 -17.73 10.79 -6.31
CA HIS A 86 -16.70 9.73 -6.20
C HIS A 86 -16.19 9.26 -7.58
N SER A 87 -17.08 9.15 -8.55
CA SER A 87 -16.75 8.76 -9.93
C SER A 87 -15.81 9.76 -10.65
N LEU A 88 -15.76 11.03 -10.20
CA LEU A 88 -14.80 12.00 -10.69
C LEU A 88 -13.38 11.64 -10.24
N LEU A 89 -13.20 11.30 -8.96
CA LEU A 89 -11.89 10.94 -8.40
C LEU A 89 -11.34 9.68 -9.07
N THR A 90 -12.18 8.66 -9.27
CA THR A 90 -11.78 7.45 -10.01
C THR A 90 -11.33 7.78 -11.44
N ARG A 91 -12.03 8.69 -12.14
CA ARG A 91 -11.64 9.11 -13.50
C ARG A 91 -10.38 9.96 -13.55
N LEU A 92 -10.08 10.69 -12.49
CA LEU A 92 -8.84 11.45 -12.36
C LEU A 92 -7.63 10.54 -12.21
N VAL A 93 -7.77 9.39 -11.53
CA VAL A 93 -6.66 8.44 -11.33
C VAL A 93 -6.57 7.41 -12.46
N HIS A 94 -7.68 6.74 -12.76
CA HIS A 94 -7.68 5.54 -13.62
C HIS A 94 -8.25 5.81 -15.02
N GLY A 95 -8.83 6.98 -15.27
CA GLY A 95 -9.55 7.25 -16.51
C GLY A 95 -10.97 6.68 -16.51
N ARG A 96 -11.61 6.67 -17.68
CA ARG A 96 -12.96 6.09 -17.83
C ARG A 96 -12.86 4.57 -17.96
N PRO A 97 -13.85 3.80 -17.48
CA PRO A 97 -13.94 2.36 -17.79
C PRO A 97 -13.82 2.15 -19.31
N GLY A 98 -12.83 1.36 -19.73
CA GLY A 98 -12.51 1.12 -21.15
C GLY A 98 -11.60 2.15 -21.83
N ALA A 99 -11.07 3.14 -21.11
CA ALA A 99 -10.10 4.10 -21.63
C ALA A 99 -8.82 4.11 -20.77
N SER A 100 -7.67 3.77 -21.36
CA SER A 100 -6.40 3.62 -20.63
C SER A 100 -5.76 4.93 -20.14
N LYS A 101 -6.42 6.09 -20.24
CA LYS A 101 -5.79 7.39 -19.94
C LYS A 101 -6.58 8.21 -18.93
N PRO A 102 -5.93 8.75 -17.88
CA PRO A 102 -6.52 9.68 -16.93
C PRO A 102 -7.11 10.92 -17.59
N MET A 103 -8.12 11.53 -16.95
CA MET A 103 -8.68 12.81 -17.42
C MET A 103 -7.61 13.90 -17.44
N LYS A 104 -7.45 14.58 -18.59
CA LYS A 104 -6.50 15.69 -18.75
C LYS A 104 -7.00 17.01 -18.16
N ARG A 105 -8.32 17.21 -18.10
CA ARG A 105 -8.93 18.45 -17.62
C ARG A 105 -10.09 18.18 -16.68
N VAL A 106 -10.27 19.09 -15.74
CA VAL A 106 -11.33 19.05 -14.72
C VAL A 106 -11.97 20.43 -14.60
N LEU A 107 -13.19 20.50 -14.10
CA LEU A 107 -13.85 21.78 -13.78
C LEU A 107 -13.05 22.51 -12.72
N GLU A 108 -12.85 23.82 -12.89
CA GLU A 108 -12.13 24.67 -11.93
C GLU A 108 -12.70 24.54 -10.51
N ALA A 109 -14.02 24.68 -10.36
CA ALA A 109 -14.69 24.49 -9.07
C ALA A 109 -14.40 23.13 -8.42
N ASN A 110 -14.30 22.06 -9.21
CA ASN A 110 -13.95 20.73 -8.69
C ASN A 110 -12.46 20.59 -8.37
N ALA A 111 -11.59 21.28 -9.12
CA ALA A 111 -10.17 21.34 -8.84
C ALA A 111 -9.93 22.04 -7.49
N ASP A 112 -10.51 23.24 -7.32
CA ASP A 112 -10.41 24.02 -6.09
C ASP A 112 -10.96 23.24 -4.89
N ALA A 113 -12.11 22.58 -5.07
CA ALA A 113 -12.70 21.76 -4.03
C ALA A 113 -11.79 20.61 -3.59
N VAL A 114 -11.20 19.86 -4.53
CA VAL A 114 -10.27 18.76 -4.18
C VAL A 114 -8.95 19.30 -3.61
N LEU A 115 -8.41 20.39 -4.15
CA LEU A 115 -7.18 21.02 -3.65
C LEU A 115 -7.35 21.62 -2.24
N SER A 116 -8.57 22.02 -1.87
CA SER A 116 -8.90 22.50 -0.52
C SER A 116 -8.98 21.38 0.53
N VAL A 117 -9.01 20.11 0.11
CA VAL A 117 -9.02 18.98 1.04
C VAL A 117 -7.66 18.87 1.70
N LEU A 118 -7.66 19.00 3.03
CA LEU A 118 -6.50 18.74 3.86
C LEU A 118 -6.65 17.37 4.55
N PRO A 119 -5.53 16.68 4.84
CA PRO A 119 -5.51 15.47 5.64
C PRO A 119 -5.89 15.82 7.08
N GLY A 120 -7.19 15.87 7.32
CA GLY A 120 -7.79 15.99 8.62
C GLY A 120 -9.05 15.15 8.53
N THR A 121 -9.03 13.96 9.15
CA THR A 121 -10.14 13.01 9.41
C THR A 121 -9.82 11.54 9.13
N ALA A 122 -8.65 11.17 8.57
CA ALA A 122 -8.18 9.76 8.52
C ALA A 122 -8.02 9.12 9.93
N SER A 123 -8.06 9.96 10.98
CA SER A 123 -8.13 9.57 12.39
C SER A 123 -9.45 8.85 12.77
N MET A 124 -10.56 9.07 12.07
CA MET A 124 -11.88 8.54 12.51
C MET A 124 -12.26 7.17 11.95
N LEU A 125 -11.66 6.72 10.83
CA LEU A 125 -11.97 5.40 10.28
C LEU A 125 -11.34 4.32 11.18
N ARG A 126 -12.15 3.36 11.65
CA ARG A 126 -11.70 2.27 12.50
C ARG A 126 -11.44 1.01 11.65
N VAL A 127 -10.22 0.50 11.65
CA VAL A 127 -9.78 -0.72 10.95
C VAL A 127 -9.47 -1.83 11.95
N PRO A 128 -9.53 -3.12 11.56
CA PRO A 128 -9.11 -4.22 12.43
C PRO A 128 -7.70 -4.00 12.99
N VAL A 129 -7.51 -4.33 14.27
CA VAL A 129 -6.22 -4.15 14.95
C VAL A 129 -5.17 -5.20 14.56
N VAL A 130 -5.61 -6.34 14.03
CA VAL A 130 -4.80 -7.55 13.78
C VAL A 130 -3.50 -7.24 13.05
N GLY A 131 -3.55 -6.54 11.91
CA GLY A 131 -2.35 -6.22 11.14
C GLY A 131 -1.38 -5.26 11.85
N ALA A 132 -1.88 -4.34 12.67
CA ALA A 132 -1.02 -3.47 13.48
C ALA A 132 -0.44 -4.22 14.68
N GLN A 133 -1.24 -5.08 15.31
CA GLN A 133 -0.84 -5.91 16.43
C GLN A 133 0.28 -6.88 16.04
N ARG A 134 0.10 -7.65 14.96
CA ARG A 134 1.12 -8.57 14.43
C ARG A 134 2.44 -7.84 14.12
N ARG A 135 2.37 -6.63 13.54
CA ARG A 135 3.55 -5.79 13.28
C ARG A 135 4.29 -5.37 14.53
N VAL A 136 3.60 -4.83 15.53
CA VAL A 136 4.23 -4.44 16.79
C VAL A 136 4.85 -5.67 17.47
N ARG A 137 4.13 -6.80 17.50
CA ARG A 137 4.60 -8.06 18.09
C ARG A 137 5.87 -8.57 17.39
N GLY A 138 5.90 -8.59 16.06
CA GLY A 138 7.08 -9.05 15.32
C GLY A 138 8.28 -8.12 15.42
N LEU A 139 8.07 -6.80 15.50
CA LEU A 139 9.16 -5.86 15.79
C LEU A 139 9.76 -6.11 17.19
N MET A 140 8.92 -6.35 18.19
CA MET A 140 9.38 -6.71 19.54
C MET A 140 10.09 -8.07 19.55
N TRP A 141 9.61 -9.04 18.76
CA TRP A 141 10.28 -10.33 18.55
C TRP A 141 11.68 -10.17 17.94
N GLN A 142 11.84 -9.29 16.96
CA GLN A 142 13.16 -8.96 16.37
C GLN A 142 14.10 -8.26 17.37
N GLY A 143 13.53 -7.61 18.40
CA GLY A 143 14.24 -6.98 19.50
C GLY A 143 14.11 -5.45 19.55
N TRP A 144 13.15 -4.87 18.84
CA TRP A 144 12.89 -3.43 18.92
C TRP A 144 12.12 -3.08 20.21
N PRO A 145 12.66 -2.21 21.09
CA PRO A 145 11.94 -1.80 22.30
C PRO A 145 10.70 -0.96 21.97
N ARG A 146 9.64 -1.09 22.76
CA ARG A 146 8.36 -0.35 22.56
C ARG A 146 8.52 1.16 22.41
N GLN A 147 9.51 1.76 23.09
CA GLN A 147 9.79 3.20 23.02
C GLN A 147 10.28 3.59 21.64
N VAL A 148 11.18 2.81 21.06
CA VAL A 148 11.72 3.03 19.71
C VAL A 148 10.61 2.84 18.67
N ILE A 149 9.80 1.78 18.80
CA ILE A 149 8.64 1.58 17.91
C ILE A 149 7.70 2.78 17.99
N ALA A 150 7.43 3.28 19.19
CA ALA A 150 6.57 4.43 19.43
C ALA A 150 7.13 5.71 18.79
N GLU A 151 8.44 5.98 18.94
CA GLU A 151 9.11 7.13 18.31
C GLU A 151 8.99 7.07 16.78
N HIS A 152 9.29 5.91 16.17
CA HIS A 152 9.20 5.73 14.72
C HIS A 152 7.76 5.78 14.18
N ALA A 153 6.79 5.35 14.99
CA ALA A 153 5.36 5.49 14.69
C ALA A 153 4.82 6.87 15.10
N GLN A 154 5.60 7.70 15.80
CA GLN A 154 5.23 8.95 16.47
C GLN A 154 4.14 8.81 17.57
N LEU A 155 3.87 7.59 18.03
CA LEU A 155 2.77 7.24 18.96
C LEU A 155 3.22 7.39 20.41
N ALA A 156 2.27 7.42 21.34
CA ALA A 156 2.60 7.24 22.75
C ALA A 156 3.05 5.79 23.02
N HIS A 157 4.08 5.60 23.84
CA HIS A 157 4.60 4.26 24.15
C HIS A 157 3.55 3.32 24.79
N GLN A 158 2.59 3.89 25.53
CA GLN A 158 1.45 3.15 26.10
C GLN A 158 0.48 2.69 25.00
N GLU A 159 0.30 3.49 23.94
CA GLU A 159 -0.56 3.12 22.82
C GLU A 159 0.02 1.94 22.03
N VAL A 160 1.34 1.92 21.81
CA VAL A 160 2.03 0.77 21.20
C VAL A 160 1.88 -0.49 22.06
N TRP A 161 2.04 -0.35 23.38
CA TRP A 161 1.83 -1.47 24.30
C TRP A 161 0.40 -2.00 24.25
N ARG A 162 -0.58 -1.08 24.20
CA ARG A 162 -2.00 -1.43 24.04
C ARG A 162 -2.23 -2.15 22.72
N ILE A 163 -1.72 -1.67 21.59
CA ILE A 163 -1.85 -2.37 20.29
C ILE A 163 -1.29 -3.80 20.36
N ALA A 164 -0.19 -4.03 21.08
CA ALA A 164 0.41 -5.36 21.21
C ALA A 164 -0.41 -6.34 22.09
N THR A 165 -1.12 -5.83 23.09
CA THR A 165 -1.71 -6.63 24.18
C THR A 165 -3.25 -6.60 24.25
N ASP A 166 -3.88 -5.55 23.73
CA ASP A 166 -5.30 -5.26 23.90
C ASP A 166 -6.13 -6.04 22.88
N ASP A 167 -6.85 -7.05 23.36
CA ASP A 167 -7.87 -7.81 22.61
C ASP A 167 -9.24 -7.11 22.60
N THR A 168 -9.43 -6.06 23.41
CA THR A 168 -10.76 -5.69 23.89
C THR A 168 -11.61 -4.83 22.93
N SER A 169 -11.01 -4.20 21.91
CA SER A 169 -11.75 -3.35 20.96
C SER A 169 -11.73 -3.80 19.50
N GLY A 170 -10.86 -4.76 19.16
CA GLY A 170 -10.69 -5.32 17.80
C GLY A 170 -10.34 -4.31 16.69
N LYS A 171 -10.41 -3.00 16.94
CA LYS A 171 -10.31 -1.94 15.93
C LYS A 171 -9.57 -0.71 16.43
N ILE A 172 -8.69 -0.17 15.61
CA ILE A 172 -7.92 1.06 15.85
C ILE A 172 -8.17 2.09 14.75
N ALA A 173 -7.78 3.35 14.97
CA ALA A 173 -7.81 4.35 13.91
C ALA A 173 -6.92 3.92 12.74
N ALA A 174 -7.40 4.12 11.51
CA ALA A 174 -6.68 3.81 10.27
C ALA A 174 -5.33 4.55 10.22
N GLY A 175 -5.31 5.81 10.69
CA GLY A 175 -4.07 6.57 10.87
C GLY A 175 -3.07 5.89 11.80
N THR A 176 -3.53 5.31 12.92
CA THR A 176 -2.67 4.56 13.85
C THR A 176 -2.11 3.30 13.18
N ALA A 177 -2.95 2.53 12.48
CA ALA A 177 -2.51 1.33 11.75
C ALA A 177 -1.43 1.65 10.71
N ARG A 178 -1.63 2.74 9.94
CA ARG A 178 -0.67 3.20 8.93
C ARG A 178 0.66 3.65 9.54
N ARG A 179 0.63 4.34 10.68
CA ARG A 179 1.85 4.78 11.37
C ARG A 179 2.67 3.61 11.90
N VAL A 180 2.01 2.57 12.40
CA VAL A 180 2.66 1.29 12.74
C VAL A 180 3.26 0.62 11.50
N GLN A 181 2.55 0.61 10.37
CA GLN A 181 3.06 0.08 9.11
C GLN A 181 4.33 0.82 8.64
N ILE A 182 4.34 2.15 8.71
CA ILE A 182 5.50 2.99 8.36
C ILE A 182 6.68 2.72 9.31
N ALA A 183 6.43 2.60 10.61
CA ALA A 183 7.48 2.23 11.57
C ALA A 183 8.06 0.86 11.23
N THR A 184 7.21 -0.12 10.90
CA THR A 184 7.63 -1.47 10.52
C THR A 184 8.51 -1.45 9.27
N SER A 185 8.11 -0.77 8.19
CA SER A 185 8.91 -0.71 6.97
C SER A 185 10.30 -0.07 7.16
N ARG A 186 10.46 0.77 8.20
CA ARG A 186 11.74 1.41 8.53
C ARG A 186 12.65 0.54 9.40
N LEU A 187 12.06 -0.30 10.24
CA LEU A 187 12.77 -1.05 11.28
C LEU A 187 13.02 -2.51 10.90
N LEU A 188 12.14 -3.11 10.10
CA LEU A 188 12.15 -4.56 9.82
C LEU A 188 13.46 -5.05 9.18
N THR A 189 14.07 -4.27 8.28
CA THR A 189 15.31 -4.64 7.59
C THR A 189 16.58 -4.25 8.35
N ARG A 190 16.45 -3.66 9.54
CA ARG A 190 17.58 -3.15 10.33
C ARG A 190 17.82 -4.01 11.55
N ASP A 191 19.08 -4.15 11.91
CA ASP A 191 19.48 -4.73 13.19
C ASP A 191 19.38 -3.67 14.32
N PRO A 192 18.70 -3.95 15.45
CA PRO A 192 18.57 -3.00 16.55
C PRO A 192 19.91 -2.58 17.17
N ILE A 193 20.88 -3.50 17.28
CA ILE A 193 22.18 -3.22 17.90
C ILE A 193 22.99 -2.32 16.98
N ALA A 194 23.02 -2.63 15.68
CA ALA A 194 23.65 -1.77 14.67
C ALA A 194 23.01 -0.38 14.56
N ALA A 195 21.72 -0.26 14.90
CA ALA A 195 21.01 1.01 14.99
C ALA A 195 21.27 1.80 16.29
N GLY A 196 22.17 1.32 17.16
CA GLY A 196 22.58 2.00 18.39
C GLY A 196 21.67 1.74 19.59
N ILE A 197 20.82 0.71 19.54
CA ILE A 197 20.00 0.32 20.69
C ILE A 197 20.85 -0.52 21.65
N ASP A 198 20.81 -0.16 22.92
CA ASP A 198 21.49 -0.88 24.00
C ASP A 198 21.13 -2.39 23.99
N PRO A 199 22.11 -3.31 23.97
CA PRO A 199 21.86 -4.75 23.87
C PRO A 199 20.93 -5.32 24.94
N TRP A 200 20.97 -4.79 26.16
CA TRP A 200 20.09 -5.22 27.24
C TRP A 200 18.62 -4.87 26.91
N ARG A 201 18.36 -3.70 26.31
CA ARG A 201 17.00 -3.30 25.91
C ARG A 201 16.48 -4.16 24.76
N VAL A 202 17.36 -4.58 23.85
CA VAL A 202 17.04 -5.52 22.76
C VAL A 202 16.63 -6.87 23.33
N GLU A 203 17.44 -7.41 24.24
CA GLU A 203 17.16 -8.69 24.89
C GLU A 203 15.87 -8.65 25.72
N LEU A 204 15.61 -7.54 26.40
CA LEU A 204 14.37 -7.36 27.16
C LEU A 204 13.12 -7.34 26.26
N ALA A 205 13.22 -6.79 25.04
CA ALA A 205 12.13 -6.83 24.07
C ALA A 205 11.89 -8.26 23.57
N ARG A 206 12.97 -8.99 23.24
CA ARG A 206 12.92 -10.40 22.81
C ARG A 206 12.32 -11.30 23.89
N LYS A 207 12.79 -11.17 25.14
CA LYS A 207 12.24 -11.92 26.29
C LYS A 207 10.75 -11.69 26.49
N ARG A 208 10.29 -10.45 26.33
CA ARG A 208 8.84 -10.14 26.40
C ARG A 208 8.05 -10.81 25.28
N ALA A 209 8.56 -10.74 24.05
CA ALA A 209 7.91 -11.38 22.91
C ALA A 209 7.84 -12.91 23.10
N ALA A 210 8.94 -13.53 23.55
CA ALA A 210 8.99 -14.96 23.82
C ALA A 210 8.02 -15.37 24.95
N ALA A 211 7.99 -14.63 26.07
CA ALA A 211 7.07 -14.90 27.18
C ALA A 211 5.59 -14.78 26.78
N ALA A 212 5.28 -13.92 25.81
CA ALA A 212 3.94 -13.74 25.27
C ALA A 212 3.61 -14.65 24.08
N GLY A 213 4.53 -15.54 23.68
CA GLY A 213 4.35 -16.44 22.54
C GLY A 213 4.24 -15.72 21.19
N TRP A 214 4.80 -14.52 21.07
CA TRP A 214 4.76 -13.76 19.83
C TRP A 214 5.77 -14.29 18.82
N VAL A 215 5.39 -14.25 17.55
CA VAL A 215 6.16 -14.82 16.43
C VAL A 215 6.72 -13.72 15.53
N SER A 216 7.67 -14.10 14.68
CA SER A 216 8.22 -13.22 13.63
C SER A 216 7.13 -12.74 12.66
N LEU A 217 7.33 -11.57 12.06
CA LEU A 217 6.47 -11.08 10.98
C LEU A 217 6.50 -11.99 9.75
N LEU A 218 7.62 -12.69 9.52
CA LEU A 218 7.79 -13.62 8.40
C LEU A 218 6.99 -14.91 8.58
N ALA A 219 6.47 -15.18 9.79
CA ALA A 219 5.69 -16.38 10.05
C ALA A 219 4.23 -16.27 9.58
N TRP A 220 3.82 -15.17 8.95
CA TRP A 220 2.45 -14.93 8.52
C TRP A 220 2.36 -14.85 7.00
N ASP A 221 1.43 -15.60 6.40
CA ASP A 221 1.15 -15.53 4.96
C ASP A 221 0.50 -14.20 4.56
N ASP A 222 -0.48 -13.75 5.36
CA ASP A 222 -1.08 -12.43 5.24
C ASP A 222 -1.27 -11.80 6.63
N ILE A 223 -0.42 -10.81 6.92
CA ILE A 223 -0.41 -10.10 8.19
C ILE A 223 -1.74 -9.35 8.45
N GLU A 224 -2.47 -8.94 7.40
CA GLU A 224 -3.72 -8.18 7.53
C GLU A 224 -4.97 -9.05 7.70
N ASP A 225 -4.93 -10.31 7.20
CA ASP A 225 -6.08 -11.21 7.27
C ASP A 225 -6.19 -11.90 8.64
N PRO A 226 -7.30 -11.68 9.39
CA PRO A 226 -7.55 -12.36 10.66
C PRO A 226 -7.58 -13.90 10.54
N GLY A 227 -7.95 -14.43 9.37
CA GLY A 227 -7.99 -15.86 9.08
C GLY A 227 -6.65 -16.47 8.65
N SER A 228 -5.62 -15.64 8.44
CA SER A 228 -4.31 -16.12 7.99
C SER A 228 -3.65 -17.03 9.04
N GLY A 229 -3.22 -18.19 8.55
CA GLY A 229 -2.43 -19.15 9.32
C GLY A 229 -0.99 -18.69 9.54
N LEU A 230 -0.27 -19.47 10.33
CA LEU A 230 1.17 -19.32 10.48
C LEU A 230 1.88 -20.26 9.51
N ASP A 231 2.79 -19.71 8.72
CA ASP A 231 3.77 -20.49 7.97
C ASP A 231 5.11 -20.40 8.71
N PHE A 232 5.48 -21.51 9.36
CA PHE A 232 6.78 -21.61 10.04
C PHE A 232 7.89 -22.10 9.10
N GLY A 233 7.58 -22.33 7.82
CA GLY A 233 8.42 -23.06 6.90
C GLY A 233 8.52 -24.55 7.25
N GLU A 234 9.24 -25.29 6.41
CA GLU A 234 9.54 -26.69 6.68
C GLU A 234 10.52 -26.82 7.84
N LYS A 235 10.26 -27.75 8.77
CA LYS A 235 11.20 -28.06 9.86
C LYS A 235 12.39 -28.83 9.31
N VAL A 236 13.40 -28.13 8.84
CA VAL A 236 14.71 -28.70 8.45
C VAL A 236 15.56 -28.99 9.68
N ALA A 237 16.35 -30.07 9.62
CA ALA A 237 17.30 -30.37 10.68
C ALA A 237 18.32 -29.21 10.80
N ARG A 238 18.69 -28.83 12.04
CA ARG A 238 19.64 -27.73 12.30
C ARG A 238 20.94 -27.86 11.49
N GLU A 239 21.40 -29.08 11.27
CA GLU A 239 22.58 -29.38 10.46
C GLU A 239 22.38 -29.04 8.96
N GLN A 240 21.19 -29.27 8.42
CA GLN A 240 20.84 -28.94 7.03
C GLN A 240 20.72 -27.43 6.84
N ALA A 241 20.04 -26.73 7.75
CA ALA A 241 19.93 -25.28 7.71
C ALA A 241 21.31 -24.59 7.77
N LEU A 242 22.19 -25.04 8.67
CA LEU A 242 23.56 -24.52 8.74
C LEU A 242 24.39 -24.81 7.50
N ALA A 243 24.16 -25.95 6.84
CA ALA A 243 24.82 -26.28 5.59
C ALA A 243 24.35 -25.36 4.45
N GLU A 244 23.04 -25.13 4.33
CA GLU A 244 22.44 -24.23 3.32
C GLU A 244 22.93 -22.79 3.49
N ASP A 245 22.87 -22.23 4.71
CA ASP A 245 23.36 -20.89 5.03
C ASP A 245 24.87 -20.75 4.70
N ALA A 246 25.65 -21.81 4.95
CA ALA A 246 27.07 -21.81 4.61
C ALA A 246 27.33 -21.86 3.10
N GLU A 247 26.55 -22.61 2.33
CA GLU A 247 26.65 -22.60 0.86
C GLU A 247 26.31 -21.21 0.30
N GLU A 248 25.30 -20.52 0.83
CA GLU A 248 24.95 -19.16 0.41
C GLU A 248 26.08 -18.16 0.73
N LEU A 249 26.65 -18.20 1.94
CA LEU A 249 27.76 -17.32 2.31
C LEU A 249 29.00 -17.58 1.44
N ILE A 250 29.32 -18.83 1.16
CA ILE A 250 30.54 -19.21 0.44
C ILE A 250 30.40 -18.98 -1.07
N HIS A 251 29.29 -19.44 -1.67
CA HIS A 251 29.11 -19.39 -3.12
C HIS A 251 28.33 -18.17 -3.59
N GLY A 252 27.37 -17.69 -2.80
CA GLY A 252 26.58 -16.50 -3.12
C GLY A 252 27.31 -15.19 -2.78
N GLN A 253 28.07 -15.17 -1.69
CA GLN A 253 28.72 -13.96 -1.17
C GLN A 253 30.25 -14.02 -1.14
N GLY A 254 30.86 -15.15 -1.54
CA GLY A 254 32.31 -15.30 -1.69
C GLY A 254 33.10 -15.41 -0.37
N TYR A 255 32.44 -15.72 0.75
CA TYR A 255 33.13 -15.89 2.03
C TYR A 255 33.93 -17.20 2.08
N THR A 256 34.99 -17.21 2.89
CA THR A 256 35.69 -18.44 3.24
C THR A 256 34.86 -19.24 4.26
N LEU A 257 35.10 -20.55 4.35
CA LEU A 257 34.43 -21.43 5.32
C LEU A 257 34.62 -20.93 6.77
N GLN A 258 35.78 -20.36 7.07
CA GLN A 258 36.09 -19.81 8.38
C GLN A 258 35.25 -18.57 8.70
N ASN A 259 35.14 -17.63 7.75
CA ASN A 259 34.31 -16.43 7.93
C ASN A 259 32.82 -16.78 7.99
N ALA A 260 32.39 -17.82 7.28
CA ALA A 260 31.02 -18.33 7.36
C ALA A 260 30.73 -18.95 8.73
N ALA A 261 31.64 -19.78 9.26
CA ALA A 261 31.51 -20.38 10.59
C ALA A 261 31.45 -19.33 11.71
N GLU A 262 32.29 -18.30 11.62
CA GLU A 262 32.29 -17.18 12.57
C GLU A 262 30.96 -16.41 12.53
N ARG A 263 30.44 -16.11 11.33
CA ARG A 263 29.14 -15.45 11.17
C ARG A 263 27.96 -16.28 11.67
N LEU A 264 28.01 -17.60 11.46
CA LEU A 264 26.98 -18.53 11.90
C LEU A 264 27.12 -18.95 13.37
N GLY A 265 28.17 -18.50 14.06
CA GLY A 265 28.40 -18.77 15.48
C GLY A 265 28.68 -20.23 15.81
N VAL A 266 29.30 -20.97 14.89
CA VAL A 266 29.64 -22.40 15.05
C VAL A 266 31.13 -22.66 14.79
N SER A 267 31.65 -23.79 15.25
CA SER A 267 33.04 -24.14 14.94
C SER A 267 33.19 -24.50 13.46
N VAL A 268 34.37 -24.19 12.91
CA VAL A 268 34.72 -24.52 11.52
C VAL A 268 34.60 -26.02 11.23
N SER A 269 35.01 -26.87 12.20
CA SER A 269 34.89 -28.33 12.08
C SER A 269 33.45 -28.78 12.00
N TYR A 270 32.60 -28.25 12.89
CA TYR A 270 31.18 -28.59 12.93
C TYR A 270 30.46 -28.16 11.65
N LEU A 271 30.78 -26.97 11.13
CA LEU A 271 30.20 -26.48 9.87
C LEU A 271 30.63 -27.33 8.67
N GLY A 272 31.91 -27.76 8.64
CA GLY A 272 32.42 -28.67 7.62
C GLY A 272 31.71 -30.02 7.63
N ASP A 273 31.54 -30.61 8.80
CA ASP A 273 30.84 -31.89 8.98
C ASP A 273 29.36 -31.80 8.58
N ALA A 274 28.68 -30.71 8.95
CA ALA A 274 27.29 -30.45 8.58
C ALA A 274 27.09 -30.38 7.05
N ARG A 275 27.99 -29.69 6.33
CA ARG A 275 27.98 -29.62 4.86
C ARG A 275 28.20 -30.98 4.20
N LEU A 276 29.18 -31.75 4.69
CA LEU A 276 29.49 -33.08 4.15
C LEU A 276 28.31 -34.05 4.31
N ARG A 277 27.68 -34.07 5.49
CA ARG A 277 26.52 -34.93 5.77
C ARG A 277 25.30 -34.54 4.95
N THR A 278 25.04 -33.24 4.79
CA THR A 278 23.92 -32.74 3.99
C THR A 278 24.11 -33.07 2.51
N ARG A 279 25.32 -32.90 1.96
CA ARG A 279 25.66 -33.33 0.60
C ARG A 279 25.51 -34.83 0.40
N LYS A 280 25.95 -35.64 1.37
CA LYS A 280 25.81 -37.10 1.31
C LYS A 280 24.33 -37.52 1.29
N ARG A 281 23.50 -36.95 2.18
CA ARG A 281 22.06 -37.18 2.20
C ARG A 281 21.37 -36.74 0.89
N ALA A 282 21.76 -35.61 0.33
CA ALA A 282 21.23 -35.15 -0.95
C ALA A 282 21.61 -36.10 -2.10
N ALA A 283 22.84 -36.62 -2.12
CA ALA A 283 23.28 -37.60 -3.11
C ALA A 283 22.55 -38.96 -2.97
N GLU A 284 22.31 -39.41 -1.73
CA GLU A 284 21.54 -40.61 -1.43
C GLU A 284 20.05 -40.46 -1.80
N ALA A 285 19.47 -39.26 -1.66
CA ALA A 285 18.07 -38.99 -2.02
C ALA A 285 17.82 -38.88 -3.53
N VAL A 286 18.85 -38.53 -4.33
CA VAL A 286 18.76 -38.44 -5.80
C VAL A 286 18.94 -39.80 -6.49
N THR A 287 19.50 -40.78 -5.77
CA THR A 287 19.74 -42.14 -6.29
C THR A 287 18.68 -43.16 -5.88
N ALA A 288 17.69 -42.75 -5.07
CA ALA A 288 16.52 -43.52 -4.67
C ALA A 288 15.30 -43.15 -5.52
#